data_AF-A0A1Q3PRE8-F1
#
_entry.id   AF-A0A1Q3PRE8-F1
#
_cell.length_a   1.000
_cell.length_b   1.000
_cell.length_c   1.000
_cell.angle_alpha   90.00
_cell.angle_beta   90.00
_cell.angle_gamma   90.00
#
_symmetry.space_group_name_H-M   'P 1'
#
loop_
_entity.id
_entity.type
_entity.pdbx_description
1 polymer ?
#
loop_
_entity_poly.entity_id
_entity_poly.type
_entity_poly.pdbx_seq_one_letter_code
_entity_poly.pdbx_strand_id
1 'polypeptide(L)'
;MKIEKHLSDTEIQQYALGEFPTDQLLKAHIEQCARCSTQVRLYQQITCGLASAEPEAFEVDLVPLVLGRLPVPKSTRATGLTFVVCISVMGIIAVAGLFWFLNAGLAGKVFSDASAIMCGALLVGALLFSLLLTSIRWEYRQKFRQLTGPQSLQQYPGAAV
;
A
#
# COMPACT_ATOMS: atom_id res chain seq x y z
N MET A 1 3.78 -24.13 -38.51
CA MET A 1 3.26 -24.69 -37.24
C MET A 1 1.93 -24.02 -36.93
N LYS A 2 0.86 -24.77 -36.66
CA LYS A 2 -0.40 -24.20 -36.17
C LYS A 2 -0.25 -23.98 -34.67
N ILE A 3 -0.35 -22.73 -34.24
CA ILE A 3 -0.39 -22.38 -32.81
C ILE A 3 -1.85 -22.49 -32.39
N GLU A 4 -2.20 -23.47 -31.57
CA GLU A 4 -3.59 -23.73 -31.16
C GLU A 4 -4.07 -22.81 -30.04
N LYS A 5 -3.13 -22.26 -29.25
CA LYS A 5 -3.44 -21.33 -28.15
C LYS A 5 -2.99 -19.92 -28.54
N HIS A 6 -3.95 -19.03 -28.79
CA HIS A 6 -3.71 -17.62 -29.04
C HIS A 6 -3.67 -16.81 -27.74
N LEU A 7 -3.06 -15.62 -27.80
CA LEU A 7 -3.17 -14.61 -26.75
C LEU A 7 -4.64 -14.20 -26.55
N SER A 8 -4.98 -13.84 -25.32
CA SER A 8 -6.23 -13.17 -25.02
C SER A 8 -6.27 -11.78 -25.63
N ASP A 9 -7.47 -11.27 -25.88
CA ASP A 9 -7.66 -9.93 -26.44
C ASP A 9 -7.08 -8.84 -25.53
N THR A 10 -7.20 -9.00 -24.22
CA THR A 10 -6.57 -8.14 -23.20
C THR A 10 -5.05 -8.09 -23.33
N GLU A 11 -4.37 -9.24 -23.48
CA GLU A 11 -2.91 -9.27 -23.63
C GLU A 11 -2.46 -8.60 -24.94
N ILE A 12 -3.24 -8.78 -26.02
CA ILE A 12 -2.98 -8.14 -27.31
C ILE A 12 -3.12 -6.62 -27.21
N GLN A 13 -4.19 -6.14 -26.57
CA GLN A 13 -4.45 -4.71 -26.41
C GLN A 13 -3.36 -4.04 -25.55
N GLN A 14 -2.99 -4.66 -24.42
CA GLN A 14 -1.96 -4.13 -23.53
C GLN A 14 -0.59 -4.08 -24.21
N TYR A 15 -0.26 -5.09 -25.04
CA TYR A 15 0.96 -5.07 -25.85
C TYR A 15 0.91 -3.94 -26.90
N ALA A 16 -0.22 -3.76 -27.59
CA ALA A 16 -0.38 -2.70 -28.58
C ALA A 16 -0.28 -1.28 -27.98
N LEU A 17 -0.68 -1.10 -26.71
CA LEU A 17 -0.60 0.16 -25.97
C LEU A 17 0.79 0.42 -25.36
N GLY A 18 1.72 -0.54 -25.42
CA GLY A 18 3.07 -0.39 -24.86
C GLY A 18 3.14 -0.52 -23.34
N GLU A 19 2.15 -1.16 -22.71
CA GLU A 19 2.14 -1.39 -21.25
C GLU A 19 3.06 -2.55 -20.83
N PHE A 20 3.42 -3.45 -21.76
CA PHE A 20 4.33 -4.59 -21.51
C PHE A 20 5.46 -4.71 -22.55
N PRO A 21 6.32 -3.70 -22.70
CA PRO A 21 7.39 -3.74 -23.71
C PRO A 21 8.50 -4.76 -23.40
N THR A 22 8.53 -5.34 -22.19
CA THR A 22 9.63 -6.18 -21.69
C THR A 22 9.34 -7.69 -21.68
N ASP A 23 8.12 -8.12 -22.00
CA ASP A 23 7.81 -9.56 -22.03
C ASP A 23 8.28 -10.20 -23.35
N GLN A 24 9.46 -10.84 -23.28
CA GLN A 24 10.08 -11.54 -24.42
C GLN A 24 9.23 -12.71 -24.94
N LEU A 25 8.44 -13.36 -24.08
CA LEU A 25 7.60 -14.50 -24.49
C LEU A 25 6.41 -14.00 -25.32
N LEU A 26 5.81 -12.88 -24.91
CA LEU A 26 4.72 -12.24 -25.66
C LEU A 26 5.20 -11.79 -27.04
N LYS A 27 6.37 -11.15 -27.09
CA LYS A 27 6.99 -10.70 -28.34
C LYS A 27 7.27 -11.87 -29.29
N ALA A 28 7.88 -12.94 -28.79
CA ALA A 28 8.17 -14.14 -29.58
C ALA A 28 6.89 -14.79 -30.12
N HIS A 29 5.81 -14.83 -29.32
CA HIS A 29 4.52 -15.36 -29.77
C HIS A 29 3.92 -14.51 -30.90
N ILE A 30 3.94 -13.19 -30.75
CA ILE A 30 3.39 -12.26 -31.75
C ILE A 30 4.16 -12.36 -33.06
N GLU A 31 5.50 -12.50 -33.01
CA GLU A 31 6.32 -12.70 -34.21
C GLU A 31 6.03 -14.02 -34.94
N GLN A 32 5.64 -15.07 -34.20
CA GLN A 32 5.38 -16.40 -34.75
C GLN A 32 3.91 -16.66 -35.10
N CYS A 33 2.97 -15.87 -34.55
CA CYS A 33 1.53 -16.06 -34.76
C CYS A 33 0.94 -14.95 -35.66
N ALA A 34 0.65 -15.30 -36.92
CA ALA A 34 0.06 -14.38 -37.90
C ALA A 34 -1.28 -13.77 -37.44
N ARG A 35 -2.08 -14.51 -36.66
CA ARG A 35 -3.36 -14.02 -36.13
C ARG A 35 -3.13 -12.92 -35.09
N CYS A 36 -2.31 -13.20 -34.08
CA CYS A 36 -2.03 -12.25 -33.01
C CYS A 36 -1.30 -11.00 -33.53
N SER A 37 -0.35 -11.15 -34.48
CA SER A 37 0.31 -9.99 -35.09
C SER A 37 -0.63 -9.09 -35.88
N THR A 38 -1.61 -9.66 -36.58
CA THR A 38 -2.63 -8.90 -37.29
C THR A 38 -3.51 -8.12 -36.32
N GLN A 39 -3.92 -8.73 -35.21
CA GLN A 39 -4.72 -8.05 -34.18
C GLN A 39 -3.94 -6.93 -33.48
N VAL A 40 -2.66 -7.15 -33.14
CA VAL A 40 -1.79 -6.09 -32.57
C VAL A 40 -1.71 -4.89 -33.51
N ARG A 41 -1.49 -5.12 -34.82
CA ARG A 41 -1.44 -4.04 -35.81
C ARG A 41 -2.75 -3.26 -35.91
N LEU A 42 -3.89 -3.95 -35.81
CA LEU A 42 -5.20 -3.31 -35.83
C LEU A 42 -5.38 -2.39 -34.62
N TYR A 43 -5.04 -2.85 -33.42
CA TYR A 43 -5.07 -1.99 -32.23
C TYR A 43 -4.11 -0.80 -32.34
N GLN A 44 -2.90 -1.00 -32.86
CA GLN A 44 -1.95 0.08 -33.11
C GLN A 44 -2.47 1.12 -34.12
N GLN A 45 -3.20 0.68 -35.14
CA GLN A 45 -3.83 1.60 -36.11
C GLN A 45 -4.93 2.42 -35.46
N ILE A 46 -5.78 1.81 -34.62
CA ILE A 46 -6.83 2.51 -33.87
C ILE A 46 -6.20 3.56 -32.94
N THR A 47 -5.17 3.19 -32.19
CA THR A 47 -4.53 4.10 -31.23
C THR A 47 -3.79 5.23 -31.93
N CYS A 48 -3.11 4.97 -33.05
CA CYS A 48 -2.54 6.01 -33.90
C CYS A 48 -3.62 6.94 -34.48
N GLY A 49 -4.78 6.40 -34.86
CA GLY A 49 -5.92 7.18 -35.32
C GLY A 49 -6.48 8.10 -34.21
N LEU A 50 -6.60 7.58 -32.99
CA LEU A 50 -7.00 8.38 -31.83
C LEU A 50 -5.96 9.45 -31.46
N ALA A 51 -4.67 9.13 -31.53
CA ALA A 51 -3.59 10.06 -31.19
C ALA A 51 -3.40 11.16 -32.24
N SER A 52 -3.81 10.91 -33.48
CA SER A 52 -3.78 11.89 -34.58
C SER A 52 -5.05 12.73 -34.70
N ALA A 53 -6.10 12.38 -33.95
CA ALA A 53 -7.20 13.30 -33.75
C ALA A 53 -6.66 14.55 -33.04
N GLU A 54 -6.96 15.74 -33.58
CA GLU A 54 -6.63 16.98 -32.87
C GLU A 54 -7.23 16.89 -31.46
N PRO A 55 -6.43 17.14 -30.42
CA PRO A 55 -6.96 17.18 -29.07
C PRO A 55 -8.07 18.22 -29.06
N GLU A 56 -9.29 17.80 -28.69
CA GLU A 56 -10.39 18.73 -28.50
C GLU A 56 -9.91 19.81 -27.52
N ALA A 57 -9.80 21.04 -28.03
CA ALA A 57 -9.58 22.20 -27.20
C ALA A 57 -10.87 22.40 -26.42
N PHE A 58 -10.97 21.77 -25.26
CA PHE A 58 -12.04 22.05 -24.33
C PHE A 58 -12.00 23.55 -24.03
N GLU A 59 -13.06 24.28 -24.39
CA GLU A 59 -13.17 25.73 -24.11
C GLU A 59 -13.17 26.04 -22.61
N VAL A 60 -13.30 25.00 -21.78
CA VAL A 60 -13.30 25.08 -20.32
C VAL A 60 -11.95 24.59 -19.79
N ASP A 61 -11.29 25.43 -18.99
CA ASP A 61 -10.13 25.03 -18.23
C ASP A 61 -10.55 23.95 -17.20
N LEU A 62 -10.35 22.68 -17.55
CA LEU A 62 -10.69 21.52 -16.72
C LEU A 62 -9.73 21.37 -15.54
N VAL A 63 -8.55 21.98 -15.59
CA VAL A 63 -7.52 21.85 -14.55
C VAL A 63 -8.04 22.28 -13.18
N PRO A 64 -8.60 23.49 -12.98
CA PRO A 64 -9.14 23.89 -11.69
C PRO A 64 -10.36 23.05 -11.27
N LEU A 65 -11.18 22.61 -12.22
CA LEU A 65 -12.38 21.83 -11.92
C LEU A 65 -12.04 20.42 -11.44
N VAL A 66 -11.04 19.79 -12.05
CA VAL A 66 -10.52 18.48 -11.64
C VAL A 66 -9.78 18.60 -10.32
N LEU A 67 -8.85 19.56 -10.19
CA LEU A 67 -8.08 19.76 -8.95
C LEU A 67 -8.97 20.01 -7.74
N GLY A 68 -10.09 20.72 -7.90
CA GLY A 68 -11.09 20.92 -6.84
C GLY A 68 -11.86 19.67 -6.44
N ARG A 69 -11.82 18.61 -7.26
CA ARG A 69 -12.49 17.32 -7.01
C ARG A 69 -11.54 16.23 -6.51
N LEU A 70 -10.23 16.45 -6.52
CA LEU A 70 -9.31 15.50 -5.89
C LEU A 70 -9.52 15.50 -4.37
N PRO A 71 -9.63 14.33 -3.74
CA PRO A 71 -9.70 14.24 -2.28
C PRO A 71 -8.40 14.81 -1.71
N VAL A 72 -8.51 15.93 -0.99
CA VAL A 72 -7.39 16.52 -0.25
C VAL A 72 -6.85 15.43 0.68
N PRO A 73 -5.52 15.18 0.69
CA PRO A 73 -4.95 14.19 1.61
C PRO A 73 -5.29 14.61 3.03
N LYS A 74 -6.23 13.89 3.65
CA LYS A 74 -6.56 14.08 5.07
C LYS A 74 -5.28 13.79 5.84
N SER A 75 -4.65 14.85 6.36
CA SER A 75 -3.44 14.66 7.17
C SER A 75 -3.80 13.82 8.40
N THR A 76 -3.37 12.56 8.40
CA THR A 76 -3.54 11.61 9.50
C THR A 76 -2.52 11.86 10.62
N ARG A 77 -2.10 13.12 10.80
CA ARG A 77 -0.92 13.45 11.62
C ARG A 77 -1.18 13.37 13.13
N ALA A 78 -2.44 13.37 13.56
CA ALA A 78 -2.78 13.43 14.98
C ALA A 78 -2.53 12.11 15.74
N THR A 79 -2.72 10.96 15.10
CA THR A 79 -2.62 9.65 15.78
C THR A 79 -1.19 9.18 16.00
N GLY A 80 -0.26 9.52 15.10
CA GLY A 80 1.15 9.15 15.24
C GLY A 80 1.84 9.82 16.42
N LEU A 81 1.52 11.09 16.70
CA LEU A 81 2.16 11.86 17.78
C LEU A 81 1.81 11.29 19.16
N THR A 82 0.53 11.02 19.43
CA THR A 82 0.07 10.47 20.70
C THR A 82 0.66 9.09 20.96
N PHE A 83 0.80 8.27 19.92
CA PHE A 83 1.41 6.95 20.04
C PHE A 83 2.91 7.02 20.38
N VAL A 84 3.66 7.91 19.71
CA VAL A 84 5.07 8.15 19.99
C VAL A 84 5.28 8.67 21.41
N VAL A 85 4.41 9.57 21.88
CA VAL A 85 4.45 10.10 23.25
C VAL A 85 4.14 9.00 24.28
N CYS A 86 3.14 8.15 24.04
CA CYS A 86 2.84 7.06 24.97
C CYS A 86 3.99 6.04 25.07
N ILE A 87 4.62 5.67 23.94
CA ILE A 87 5.77 4.76 23.95
C ILE A 87 6.96 5.38 24.66
N SER A 88 7.26 6.67 24.40
CA SER A 88 8.40 7.33 25.02
C SER A 88 8.24 7.43 26.54
N VAL A 89 7.05 7.79 27.02
CA VAL A 89 6.74 7.84 28.46
C VAL A 89 6.87 6.45 29.10
N MET A 90 6.32 5.41 28.47
CA MET A 90 6.45 4.03 28.96
C MET A 90 7.91 3.56 29.00
N GLY A 91 8.71 3.90 27.99
CA GLY A 91 10.14 3.62 27.96
C GLY A 91 10.89 4.29 29.11
N ILE A 92 10.61 5.57 29.37
CA ILE A 92 11.20 6.32 30.48
C ILE A 92 10.83 5.70 31.83
N ILE A 93 9.56 5.33 32.03
CA ILE A 93 9.10 4.68 33.27
C ILE A 93 9.78 3.32 33.46
N ALA A 94 9.93 2.53 32.40
CA ALA A 94 10.60 1.23 32.47
C ALA A 94 12.08 1.37 32.84
N VAL A 95 12.80 2.33 32.25
CA VAL A 95 14.21 2.60 32.56
C VAL A 95 14.37 3.15 33.97
N ALA A 96 13.52 4.09 34.39
CA ALA A 96 13.53 4.64 35.74
C ALA A 96 13.18 3.57 36.79
N GLY A 97 12.21 2.71 36.51
CA GLY A 97 11.84 1.59 37.37
C GLY A 97 12.95 0.56 37.49
N LEU A 98 13.63 0.24 36.38
CA LEU A 98 14.82 -0.61 36.40
C LEU A 98 15.93 0.02 37.25
N PHE A 99 16.21 1.30 37.07
CA PHE A 99 17.24 2.01 37.83
C PHE A 99 16.91 2.08 39.33
N TRP A 100 15.64 2.34 39.68
CA TRP A 100 15.18 2.32 41.07
C TRP A 100 15.32 0.93 41.69
N PHE A 101 14.92 -0.12 40.97
CA PHE A 101 15.02 -1.50 41.44
C PHE A 101 16.48 -1.95 41.66
N LEU A 102 17.38 -1.51 40.79
CA LEU A 102 18.83 -1.71 40.92
C LEU A 102 19.41 -0.98 42.13
N ASN A 103 18.97 0.25 42.40
CA ASN A 103 19.51 1.09 43.46
C ASN A 103 18.89 0.80 44.85
N ALA A 104 17.66 0.26 44.91
CA ALA A 104 16.93 -0.04 46.15
C ALA A 104 17.45 -1.26 46.94
N GLY A 105 18.70 -1.69 46.73
CA GLY A 105 19.35 -2.75 47.52
C GLY A 105 19.05 -4.19 47.11
N LEU A 106 18.26 -4.42 46.04
CA LEU A 106 18.07 -5.76 45.46
C LEU A 106 19.21 -6.19 44.52
N ALA A 107 20.15 -5.28 44.19
CA ALA A 107 21.32 -5.59 43.38
C ALA A 107 22.16 -6.76 43.92
N GLY A 108 22.21 -6.96 45.24
CA GLY A 108 23.02 -8.04 45.83
C GLY A 108 22.48 -9.46 45.58
N LYS A 109 21.16 -9.63 45.35
CA LYS A 109 20.54 -10.96 45.14
C LYS A 109 20.06 -11.18 43.71
N VAL A 110 19.59 -10.13 43.03
CA VAL A 110 19.05 -10.27 41.66
C VAL A 110 20.16 -10.43 40.63
N PHE A 111 21.35 -9.86 40.84
CA PHE A 111 22.50 -10.08 39.95
C PHE A 111 23.25 -11.39 40.20
N SER A 112 23.01 -12.06 41.33
CA SER A 112 23.60 -13.37 41.62
C SER A 112 22.91 -14.50 40.86
N ASP A 113 21.71 -14.26 40.34
CA ASP A 113 20.87 -15.28 39.72
C ASP A 113 20.52 -14.85 38.29
N ALA A 114 21.26 -15.37 37.31
CA ALA A 114 21.10 -15.06 35.90
C ALA A 114 19.66 -15.34 35.40
N SER A 115 18.95 -16.26 36.07
CA SER A 115 17.55 -16.59 35.81
C SER A 115 16.61 -15.40 36.04
N ALA A 116 16.84 -14.59 37.09
CA ALA A 116 15.98 -13.46 37.43
C ALA A 116 16.11 -12.31 36.42
N ILE A 117 17.33 -12.08 35.91
CA ILE A 117 17.60 -11.09 34.86
C ILE A 117 16.93 -11.50 33.55
N MET A 118 17.06 -12.78 33.16
CA MET A 118 16.40 -13.30 31.96
C MET A 118 14.88 -13.17 32.05
N CYS A 119 14.28 -13.55 33.18
CA CYS A 119 12.83 -13.43 33.39
C CYS A 119 12.37 -11.97 33.34
N GLY A 120 13.11 -11.05 33.96
CA GLY A 120 12.80 -9.61 33.90
C GLY A 120 12.87 -9.06 32.47
N ALA A 121 13.94 -9.38 31.73
CA ALA A 121 14.10 -8.96 30.35
C ALA A 121 13.00 -9.52 29.44
N LEU A 122 12.62 -10.79 29.63
CA LEU A 122 11.53 -11.44 28.89
C LEU A 122 10.18 -10.79 29.20
N LEU A 123 9.90 -10.47 30.47
CA LEU A 123 8.64 -9.82 30.85
C LEU A 123 8.53 -8.42 30.24
N VAL A 124 9.58 -7.60 30.35
CA VAL A 124 9.60 -6.25 29.76
C VAL A 124 9.49 -6.35 28.23
N GLY A 125 10.23 -7.25 27.61
CA GLY A 125 10.18 -7.50 26.16
C GLY A 125 8.80 -7.95 25.69
N ALA A 126 8.17 -8.89 26.38
CA ALA A 126 6.83 -9.37 26.07
C ALA A 126 5.77 -8.28 26.20
N LEU A 127 5.91 -7.39 27.20
CA LEU A 127 4.99 -6.28 27.44
C LEU A 127 5.11 -5.22 26.33
N LEU A 128 6.35 -4.84 25.96
CA LEU A 128 6.60 -3.95 24.82
C LEU A 128 6.11 -4.54 23.50
N PHE A 129 6.38 -5.82 23.26
CA PHE A 129 5.92 -6.52 22.07
C PHE A 129 4.39 -6.58 21.98
N SER A 130 3.71 -6.84 23.10
CA SER A 130 2.24 -6.84 23.16
C SER A 130 1.64 -5.46 22.89
N LEU A 131 2.30 -4.40 23.35
CA LEU A 131 1.90 -3.01 23.07
C LEU A 131 2.07 -2.66 21.58
N LEU A 132 3.15 -3.10 20.94
CA LEU A 132 3.36 -2.92 19.51
C LEU A 132 2.32 -3.70 18.68
N LEU A 133 1.99 -4.93 19.09
CA LEU A 133 0.96 -5.70 18.42
C LEU A 133 -0.43 -5.06 18.54
N THR A 134 -0.76 -4.49 19.70
CA THR A 134 -2.04 -3.80 19.89
C THR A 134 -2.12 -2.51 19.08
N SER A 135 -1.02 -1.76 18.94
CA SER A 135 -0.99 -0.56 18.10
C SER A 135 -1.20 -0.87 16.63
N ILE A 136 -0.50 -1.88 16.10
CA ILE A 136 -0.64 -2.33 14.71
C ILE A 136 -2.07 -2.80 14.46
N ARG A 137 -2.65 -3.57 15.39
CA ARG A 137 -4.06 -3.99 15.30
C ARG A 137 -5.03 -2.83 15.31
N TRP A 138 -4.75 -1.79 16.09
CA TRP A 138 -5.60 -0.61 16.16
C TRP A 138 -5.58 0.17 14.84
N GLU A 139 -4.39 0.37 14.26
CA GLU A 139 -4.23 1.03 12.96
C GLU A 139 -4.89 0.23 11.82
N TYR A 140 -4.74 -1.10 11.83
CA TYR A 140 -5.41 -1.98 10.85
C TYR A 140 -6.93 -1.86 10.95
N ARG A 141 -7.49 -1.83 12.16
CA ARG A 141 -8.93 -1.62 12.37
C ARG A 141 -9.39 -0.26 11.87
N GLN A 142 -8.58 0.79 11.95
CA GLN A 142 -8.93 2.10 11.39
C GLN A 142 -8.98 2.08 9.87
N LYS A 143 -7.97 1.49 9.22
CA LYS A 143 -7.93 1.34 7.75
C LYS A 143 -9.10 0.50 7.25
N PHE A 144 -9.45 -0.58 7.95
CA PHE A 144 -10.62 -1.39 7.60
C PHE A 144 -11.93 -0.60 7.73
N ARG A 145 -12.12 0.21 8.76
CA ARG A 145 -13.32 1.07 8.89
C ARG A 145 -13.42 2.14 7.82
N GLN A 146 -12.29 2.63 7.28
CA GLN A 146 -12.29 3.59 6.17
C GLN A 146 -12.71 2.93 4.85
N LEU A 147 -12.34 1.66 4.63
CA LEU A 147 -12.71 0.91 3.44
C LEU A 147 -14.16 0.40 3.49
N THR A 148 -14.63 -0.02 4.67
CA THR A 148 -15.97 -0.58 4.89
C THR A 148 -17.01 0.47 5.33
N GLY A 149 -16.60 1.73 5.51
CA GLY A 149 -17.50 2.82 5.90
C GLY A 149 -18.41 3.24 4.75
N PRO A 150 -19.67 3.64 5.01
CA PRO A 150 -20.67 3.93 3.97
C PRO A 150 -20.29 5.04 2.97
N GLN A 151 -19.23 5.82 3.26
CA GLN A 151 -18.68 6.82 2.35
C GLN A 151 -17.97 6.23 1.12
N SER A 152 -17.39 5.02 1.20
CA SER A 152 -16.77 4.37 0.03
C SER A 152 -17.80 3.85 -0.98
N LEU A 153 -19.03 3.56 -0.52
CA LEU A 153 -20.14 3.10 -1.36
C LEU A 153 -20.96 4.25 -1.97
N GLN A 154 -20.89 5.47 -1.42
CA GLN A 154 -21.57 6.64 -1.99
C GLN A 154 -20.75 7.37 -3.06
N GLN A 155 -19.49 6.99 -3.28
CA GLN A 155 -18.62 7.68 -4.24
C GLN A 155 -18.74 7.17 -5.69
N TYR A 156 -19.78 6.38 -6.00
CA TYR A 156 -20.16 5.98 -7.37
C TYR A 156 -21.49 6.64 -7.82
N PRO A 157 -21.58 7.96 -7.99
CA PRO A 157 -22.67 8.57 -8.74
C PRO A 157 -22.35 8.45 -10.24
N GLY A 158 -22.61 7.29 -10.84
CA GLY A 158 -22.28 7.10 -12.26
C GLY A 158 -22.82 5.85 -12.96
N ALA A 159 -23.74 5.10 -12.34
CA ALA A 159 -24.34 3.91 -12.95
C ALA A 159 -25.84 4.08 -13.27
N ALA A 160 -26.25 5.29 -13.67
CA ALA A 160 -27.59 5.54 -14.18
C ALA A 160 -27.60 6.77 -15.09
N VAL A 161 -27.21 6.59 -16.36
CA VAL A 161 -27.90 7.06 -17.58
C VAL A 161 -27.49 6.13 -18.71
#